data_AF-A0A5E4AR00-F1
#
_entry.id   AF-A0A5E4AR00-F1
#
_cell.length_a   1.000
_cell.length_b   1.000
_cell.length_c   1.000
_cell.angle_alpha   90.00
_cell.angle_beta   90.00
_cell.angle_gamma   90.00
#
_symmetry.space_group_name_H-M   'P 1'
#
loop_
_entity.id
_entity.type
_entity.pdbx_description
1 polymer ?
#
loop_
_entity_poly.entity_id
_entity_poly.type
_entity_poly.pdbx_seq_one_letter_code
_entity_poly.pdbx_strand_id
1 'polypeptide(L)'
;MLTGLSSFLRWFFGKIPRAKAEEMLSKQRHDGAFLIRESESAPGDFSLSVKFGNDVQHFKVLRDGAGKYFLWVVKFNSLNELVDYHRSTSVSRNQQIFLRDIEQVPQQPTYVQALFDFDPQEDGELGFRRGDFIHVMDNSDPNWWKGACHGQTGMFPRNYVTPVNRNV
;
A
#
# COMPACT_ATOMS: atom_id res chain seq x y z
N MET A 1 12.76 18.63 7.93
CA MET A 1 12.86 18.06 6.56
C MET A 1 13.18 16.58 6.67
N LEU A 2 12.70 15.76 5.72
CA LEU A 2 12.82 14.27 5.60
C LEU A 2 11.57 13.43 5.92
N THR A 3 10.38 13.80 5.42
CA THR A 3 9.22 12.87 5.35
C THR A 3 8.93 12.36 3.92
N GLY A 4 9.80 12.65 2.94
CA GLY A 4 9.52 12.41 1.52
C GLY A 4 10.12 11.16 0.87
N LEU A 5 10.80 10.28 1.61
CA LEU A 5 11.51 9.13 1.00
C LEU A 5 10.69 7.82 0.97
N SER A 6 9.57 7.71 1.69
CA SER A 6 8.75 6.48 1.66
C SER A 6 8.01 6.28 0.34
N SER A 7 7.86 7.33 -0.48
CA SER A 7 7.20 7.25 -1.79
C SER A 7 8.06 6.56 -2.88
N PHE A 8 9.36 6.37 -2.65
CA PHE A 8 10.27 5.77 -3.65
C PHE A 8 10.43 4.25 -3.53
N LEU A 9 10.17 3.66 -2.36
CA LEU A 9 10.32 2.23 -2.14
C LEU A 9 8.95 1.58 -2.01
N ARG A 10 8.48 0.95 -3.11
CA ARG A 10 7.15 0.31 -3.20
C ARG A 10 6.87 -0.74 -2.11
N TRP A 11 7.91 -1.24 -1.45
CA TRP A 11 7.86 -2.31 -0.46
C TRP A 11 8.16 -1.86 0.98
N PHE A 12 8.57 -0.61 1.25
CA PHE A 12 8.85 -0.15 2.61
C PHE A 12 7.64 0.61 3.20
N PHE A 13 7.03 0.03 4.23
CA PHE A 13 5.78 0.53 4.82
C PHE A 13 5.98 1.20 6.19
N GLY A 14 7.22 1.34 6.67
CA GLY A 14 7.50 1.97 7.97
C GLY A 14 6.73 1.30 9.11
N LYS A 15 6.09 2.11 9.96
CA LYS A 15 5.36 1.65 11.15
C LYS A 15 3.95 1.17 10.83
N ILE A 16 3.84 0.02 10.16
CA ILE A 16 2.57 -0.71 10.06
C ILE A 16 2.53 -1.90 11.02
N PRO A 17 1.38 -2.20 11.66
CA PRO A 17 1.23 -3.37 12.50
C PRO A 17 1.35 -4.69 11.73
N ARG A 18 1.74 -5.76 12.43
CA ARG A 18 1.76 -7.13 11.88
C ARG A 18 0.43 -7.50 11.24
N ALA A 19 -0.67 -7.29 11.95
CA ALA A 19 -2.01 -7.62 11.49
C ALA A 19 -2.38 -6.87 10.20
N LYS A 20 -1.93 -5.61 10.06
CA LYS A 20 -2.17 -4.84 8.83
C LYS A 20 -1.35 -5.39 7.66
N ALA A 21 -0.11 -5.79 7.91
CA ALA A 21 0.71 -6.46 6.90
C ALA A 21 0.06 -7.78 6.43
N GLU A 22 -0.48 -8.58 7.35
CA GLU A 22 -1.21 -9.82 7.05
C GLU A 22 -2.46 -9.55 6.19
N GLU A 23 -3.25 -8.52 6.55
CA GLU A 23 -4.43 -8.10 5.78
C GLU A 23 -4.07 -7.62 4.36
N MET A 24 -2.96 -6.88 4.20
CA MET A 24 -2.54 -6.37 2.89
C MET A 24 -1.98 -7.47 1.99
N LEU A 25 -1.16 -8.36 2.55
CA LEU A 25 -0.51 -9.42 1.81
C LEU A 25 -1.47 -10.56 1.48
N SER A 26 -2.46 -10.86 2.33
CA SER A 26 -3.46 -11.90 2.03
C SER A 26 -4.27 -11.61 0.75
N LYS A 27 -4.46 -10.34 0.40
CA LYS A 27 -5.15 -9.87 -0.82
C LYS A 27 -4.33 -10.02 -2.10
N GLN A 28 -3.04 -10.32 -2.01
CA GLN A 28 -2.15 -10.43 -3.16
C GLN A 28 -2.40 -11.74 -3.91
N ARG A 29 -2.29 -11.71 -5.24
CA ARG A 29 -2.64 -12.84 -6.12
C ARG A 29 -1.52 -13.87 -6.29
N HIS A 30 -0.29 -13.52 -5.89
CA HIS A 30 0.88 -14.34 -6.12
C HIS A 30 1.72 -14.50 -4.86
N ASP A 31 2.37 -15.65 -4.72
CA ASP A 31 3.38 -15.88 -3.70
C ASP A 31 4.56 -14.93 -3.87
N GLY A 32 5.27 -14.70 -2.77
CA GLY A 32 6.44 -13.82 -2.75
C GLY A 32 6.10 -12.33 -2.67
N ALA A 33 4.82 -11.96 -2.77
CA ALA A 33 4.36 -10.59 -2.48
C ALA A 33 4.84 -10.20 -1.08
N PHE A 34 5.54 -9.08 -0.95
CA PHE A 34 6.20 -8.73 0.31
C PHE A 34 6.12 -7.25 0.67
N LEU A 35 6.35 -6.99 1.95
CA LEU A 35 6.66 -5.68 2.46
C LEU A 35 7.68 -5.75 3.59
N ILE A 36 8.40 -4.66 3.81
CA ILE A 36 9.25 -4.44 4.99
C ILE A 36 8.57 -3.39 5.87
N ARG A 37 8.49 -3.70 7.17
CA ARG A 37 7.93 -2.84 8.21
C ARG A 37 8.90 -2.75 9.39
N GLU A 38 8.76 -1.71 10.20
CA GLU A 38 9.40 -1.67 11.52
C GLU A 38 8.83 -2.78 12.42
N SER A 39 9.70 -3.36 13.25
CA SER A 39 9.33 -4.43 14.15
C SER A 39 8.59 -3.88 15.37
N GLU A 40 7.39 -4.41 15.64
CA GLU A 40 6.62 -4.04 16.85
C GLU A 40 7.25 -4.61 18.12
N SER A 41 7.85 -5.80 18.05
CA SER A 41 8.44 -6.48 19.21
C SER A 41 9.88 -6.05 19.51
N ALA A 42 10.55 -5.37 18.58
CA ALA A 42 11.93 -4.92 18.73
C ALA A 42 12.10 -3.53 18.08
N PRO A 43 11.87 -2.43 18.82
CA PRO A 43 12.04 -1.08 18.31
C PRO A 43 13.45 -0.86 17.73
N GLY A 44 13.52 -0.36 16.49
CA GLY A 44 14.78 -0.17 15.76
C GLY A 44 15.15 -1.31 14.80
N ASP A 45 14.49 -2.46 14.91
CA ASP A 45 14.64 -3.58 13.97
C ASP A 45 13.55 -3.58 12.88
N PHE A 46 13.77 -4.33 11.81
CA PHE A 46 12.81 -4.50 10.73
C PHE A 46 12.27 -5.93 10.64
N SER A 47 11.09 -6.06 10.06
CA SER A 47 10.47 -7.35 9.72
C SER A 47 10.10 -7.38 8.24
N LEU A 48 10.56 -8.41 7.54
CA LEU A 48 10.14 -8.74 6.18
C LEU A 48 8.94 -9.67 6.26
N SER A 49 7.80 -9.24 5.75
CA SER A 49 6.56 -10.03 5.70
C SER A 49 6.30 -10.45 4.27
N VAL A 50 6.05 -11.74 4.03
CA VAL A 50 5.96 -12.33 2.68
C VAL A 50 4.76 -13.26 2.59
N LYS A 51 3.93 -13.11 1.57
CA LYS A 51 2.84 -14.06 1.26
C LYS A 51 3.42 -15.37 0.74
N PHE A 52 2.93 -16.49 1.27
CA PHE A 52 3.17 -17.81 0.72
C PHE A 52 1.95 -18.70 0.93
N GLY A 53 1.32 -19.13 -0.17
CA GLY A 53 0.03 -19.81 -0.15
C GLY A 53 -1.04 -18.92 0.50
N ASN A 54 -1.70 -19.45 1.52
CA ASN A 54 -2.75 -18.76 2.28
C ASN A 54 -2.22 -17.98 3.49
N ASP A 55 -0.93 -18.11 3.80
CA ASP A 55 -0.32 -17.56 4.99
C ASP A 55 0.63 -16.40 4.68
N VAL A 56 0.99 -15.67 5.73
CA VAL A 56 2.03 -14.65 5.69
C VAL A 56 3.15 -15.06 6.63
N GLN A 57 4.35 -15.22 6.06
CA GLN A 57 5.57 -15.53 6.80
C GLN A 57 6.28 -14.23 7.17
N HIS A 58 6.84 -14.17 8.39
CA HIS A 58 7.52 -12.99 8.89
C HIS A 58 8.95 -13.34 9.29
N PHE A 59 9.91 -12.70 8.65
CA PHE A 59 11.32 -12.86 8.89
C PHE A 59 11.86 -11.62 9.60
N LYS A 60 12.53 -11.80 10.73
CA LYS A 60 13.23 -10.71 11.39
C LYS A 60 14.45 -10.34 10.54
N VAL A 61 14.55 -9.08 10.13
CA VAL A 61 15.76 -8.56 9.50
C VAL A 61 16.73 -8.20 10.61
N LEU A 62 17.81 -8.96 10.69
CA LEU A 62 18.86 -8.76 11.68
C LEU A 62 19.86 -7.73 11.17
N ARG A 63 20.52 -7.06 12.11
CA ARG A 63 21.59 -6.10 11.85
C ARG A 63 22.79 -6.44 12.73
N ASP A 64 23.98 -6.54 12.14
CA ASP A 64 25.19 -6.78 12.91
C ASP A 64 25.79 -5.49 13.47
N GLY A 65 26.85 -5.59 14.28
CA GLY A 65 27.53 -4.44 14.88
C GLY A 65 28.20 -3.49 13.86
N ALA A 66 28.46 -3.96 12.64
CA ALA A 66 28.93 -3.11 11.54
C ALA A 66 27.78 -2.47 10.75
N GLY A 67 26.54 -2.72 11.16
CA GLY A 67 25.33 -2.16 10.57
C GLY A 67 24.81 -2.91 9.33
N LYS A 68 25.36 -4.08 9.00
CA LYS A 68 24.94 -4.89 7.83
C LYS A 68 23.64 -5.63 8.10
N TYR A 69 22.76 -5.69 7.12
CA TYR A 69 21.46 -6.36 7.19
C TYR A 69 21.53 -7.82 6.72
N PHE A 70 20.79 -8.71 7.35
CA PHE A 70 20.69 -10.11 6.92
C PHE A 70 19.45 -10.80 7.47
N LEU A 71 19.01 -11.85 6.77
CA LEU A 71 18.01 -12.81 7.29
C LEU A 71 18.67 -14.09 7.80
N TRP A 72 19.77 -14.49 7.15
CA TRP A 72 20.45 -15.75 7.38
C TRP A 72 21.97 -15.54 7.43
N VAL A 73 22.71 -16.08 6.45
CA VAL A 73 24.18 -16.07 6.43
C VAL A 73 24.73 -14.90 5.62
N VAL A 74 24.07 -14.54 4.51
CA VAL A 74 24.50 -13.47 3.61
C VAL A 74 24.13 -12.11 4.18
N LYS A 75 25.08 -11.17 4.14
CA LYS A 75 24.98 -9.82 4.72
C LYS A 75 25.02 -8.74 3.65
N PHE A 76 24.25 -7.68 3.85
CA PHE A 76 24.01 -6.61 2.88
C PHE A 76 24.26 -5.22 3.49
N ASN A 77 24.64 -4.24 2.68
CA ASN A 77 24.84 -2.86 3.15
C ASN A 77 23.52 -2.11 3.37
N SER A 78 22.45 -2.56 2.69
CA SER A 78 21.15 -1.89 2.71
C SER A 78 20.01 -2.91 2.62
N LEU A 79 18.81 -2.48 3.03
CA LEU A 79 17.58 -3.24 2.82
C LEU A 79 17.30 -3.44 1.32
N ASN A 80 17.68 -2.48 0.47
CA ASN A 80 17.57 -2.59 -0.98
C ASN A 80 18.38 -3.75 -1.54
N GLU A 81 19.66 -3.85 -1.18
CA GLU A 81 20.51 -4.97 -1.59
C GLU A 81 19.96 -6.32 -1.11
N LEU A 82 19.45 -6.38 0.13
CA LEU A 82 18.81 -7.57 0.68
C LEU A 82 17.58 -7.97 -0.15
N VAL A 83 16.72 -7.01 -0.47
CA VAL A 83 15.52 -7.23 -1.28
C VAL A 83 15.88 -7.71 -2.67
N ASP A 84 16.80 -7.03 -3.36
CA ASP A 84 17.17 -7.33 -4.73
C ASP A 84 17.82 -8.71 -4.84
N TYR A 85 18.66 -9.08 -3.88
CA TYR A 85 19.20 -10.44 -3.77
C TYR A 85 18.10 -11.51 -3.66
N HIS A 86 17.08 -11.24 -2.84
CA HIS A 86 15.99 -12.18 -2.61
C HIS A 86 14.90 -12.19 -3.69
N ARG A 87 15.02 -11.36 -4.74
CA ARG A 87 14.20 -11.49 -5.97
C ARG A 87 14.60 -12.71 -6.81
N SER A 88 15.84 -13.18 -6.69
CA SER A 88 16.36 -14.35 -7.40
C SER A 88 16.85 -15.47 -6.47
N THR A 89 16.99 -15.20 -5.17
CA THR A 89 17.39 -16.19 -4.15
C THR A 89 16.31 -16.37 -3.10
N SER A 90 15.96 -17.61 -2.77
CA SER A 90 14.86 -17.88 -1.82
C SER A 90 15.08 -17.20 -0.47
N VAL A 91 14.02 -16.59 0.07
CA VAL A 91 14.00 -16.03 1.43
C VAL A 91 13.84 -17.11 2.50
N SER A 92 13.28 -18.28 2.14
CA SER A 92 13.07 -19.41 3.05
C SER A 92 14.10 -20.52 2.81
N ARG A 93 14.49 -21.22 3.88
CA ARG A 93 15.39 -22.39 3.81
C ARG A 93 14.67 -23.68 3.45
N ASN A 94 13.35 -23.74 3.65
CA ASN A 94 12.56 -24.97 3.51
C ASN A 94 11.60 -24.91 2.31
N GLN A 95 11.36 -23.72 1.76
CA GLN A 95 10.43 -23.46 0.66
C GLN A 95 11.08 -22.50 -0.33
N GLN A 96 10.70 -22.59 -1.60
CA GLN A 96 11.20 -21.68 -2.63
C GLN A 96 10.29 -20.44 -2.71
N ILE A 97 10.76 -19.32 -2.17
CA ILE A 97 10.00 -18.08 -2.07
C ILE A 97 10.89 -16.92 -2.54
N PHE A 98 10.55 -16.35 -3.70
CA PHE A 98 11.25 -15.18 -4.26
C PHE A 98 10.45 -13.92 -4.01
N LEU A 99 11.12 -12.83 -3.65
CA LEU A 99 10.44 -11.55 -3.40
C LEU A 99 9.90 -10.96 -4.71
N ARG A 100 8.63 -10.57 -4.66
CA ARG A 100 7.93 -9.86 -5.73
C ARG A 100 7.22 -8.66 -5.13
N ASP A 101 7.31 -7.52 -5.79
CA ASP A 101 6.62 -6.33 -5.30
C ASP A 101 5.12 -6.61 -5.20
N ILE A 102 4.49 -6.04 -4.17
CA ILE A 102 3.04 -6.07 -4.08
C ILE A 102 2.43 -5.44 -5.33
N GLU A 103 1.39 -6.07 -5.86
CA GLU A 103 0.45 -5.40 -6.73
C GLU A 103 -0.26 -4.36 -5.85
N GLN A 104 0.17 -3.10 -6.00
CA GLN A 104 -0.63 -1.99 -5.53
C GLN A 104 -1.92 -2.04 -6.34
N VAL A 105 -2.96 -2.66 -5.79
CA VAL A 105 -4.33 -2.26 -6.13
C VAL A 105 -4.30 -0.75 -5.94
N PRO A 106 -4.52 0.07 -6.98
CA PRO A 106 -4.51 1.51 -6.80
C PRO A 106 -5.38 1.76 -5.58
N GLN A 107 -4.81 2.37 -4.54
CA GLN A 107 -5.61 2.92 -3.46
C GLN A 107 -6.39 4.04 -4.12
N GLN A 108 -7.49 3.66 -4.75
CA GLN A 108 -8.42 4.57 -5.34
C GLN A 108 -8.79 5.53 -4.22
N PRO A 109 -8.70 6.85 -4.46
CA PRO A 109 -8.92 7.82 -3.41
C PRO A 109 -10.29 7.53 -2.79
N THR A 110 -10.28 7.08 -1.52
CA THR A 110 -11.51 6.80 -0.78
C THR A 110 -12.35 8.07 -0.67
N TYR A 111 -11.69 9.23 -0.69
CA TYR A 111 -12.32 10.53 -0.80
C TYR A 111 -11.66 11.38 -1.87
N VAL A 112 -12.48 12.11 -2.60
CA VAL A 112 -12.08 13.16 -3.52
C VAL A 112 -12.68 14.48 -3.08
N GLN A 113 -12.06 15.59 -3.48
CA GLN A 113 -12.59 16.93 -3.22
C GLN A 113 -13.11 17.54 -4.53
N ALA A 114 -14.31 18.10 -4.49
CA ALA A 114 -14.90 18.80 -5.63
C ALA A 114 -14.13 20.09 -5.95
N LEU A 115 -13.70 20.22 -7.20
CA LEU A 115 -13.05 21.41 -7.76
C LEU A 115 -14.07 22.44 -8.25
N PHE A 116 -15.25 21.97 -8.67
CA PHE A 116 -16.34 22.78 -9.21
C PHE A 116 -17.67 22.31 -8.62
N ASP A 117 -18.69 23.14 -8.74
CA ASP A 117 -20.07 22.77 -8.48
C ASP A 117 -20.57 21.82 -9.57
N PHE A 118 -21.46 20.90 -9.21
CA PHE A 118 -22.13 20.03 -10.16
C PHE A 118 -23.61 19.90 -9.77
N ASP A 119 -24.47 20.44 -10.61
CA ASP A 119 -25.92 20.35 -10.49
C ASP A 119 -26.41 19.17 -11.36
N PRO A 120 -27.04 18.13 -10.77
CA PRO A 120 -27.54 16.96 -11.49
C PRO A 120 -28.51 17.32 -12.61
N GLN A 121 -28.33 16.70 -13.78
CA GLN A 121 -29.19 16.81 -14.95
C GLN A 121 -30.03 15.56 -15.18
N GLU A 122 -29.54 14.39 -14.75
CA GLU A 122 -30.21 13.10 -14.92
C GLU A 122 -30.48 12.40 -13.58
N ASP A 123 -31.51 11.56 -13.55
CA ASP A 123 -31.82 10.71 -12.40
C ASP A 123 -30.66 9.75 -12.13
N GLY A 124 -30.13 9.80 -10.91
CA GLY A 124 -29.00 8.97 -10.47
C GLY A 124 -27.66 9.69 -10.47
N GLU A 125 -27.60 10.96 -10.88
CA GLU A 125 -26.44 11.82 -10.70
C GLU A 125 -26.33 12.38 -9.27
N LEU A 126 -25.10 12.58 -8.79
CA LEU A 126 -24.80 13.09 -7.45
C LEU A 126 -24.49 14.58 -7.52
N GLY A 127 -25.33 15.42 -6.91
CA GLY A 127 -25.08 16.85 -6.79
C GLY A 127 -24.10 17.19 -5.65
N PHE A 128 -23.22 18.15 -5.90
CA PHE A 128 -22.24 18.64 -4.91
C PHE A 128 -21.78 20.07 -5.22
N ARG A 129 -21.15 20.71 -4.23
CA ARG A 129 -20.55 22.04 -4.33
C ARG A 129 -19.04 21.96 -4.28
N ARG A 130 -18.38 22.95 -4.89
CA ARG A 130 -16.93 23.10 -4.82
C ARG A 130 -16.45 23.07 -3.37
N GLY A 131 -15.46 22.23 -3.10
CA GLY A 131 -14.88 22.02 -1.78
C GLY A 131 -15.44 20.81 -1.02
N ASP A 132 -16.58 20.27 -1.45
CA ASP A 132 -17.18 19.08 -0.84
C ASP A 132 -16.25 17.86 -0.93
N PHE A 133 -16.30 17.04 0.10
CA PHE A 133 -15.63 15.75 0.14
C PHE A 133 -16.62 14.65 -0.27
N ILE A 134 -16.29 13.95 -1.35
CA ILE A 134 -17.12 12.89 -1.91
C ILE A 134 -16.44 11.56 -1.59
N HIS A 135 -17.19 10.65 -0.95
CA HIS A 135 -16.73 9.28 -0.72
C HIS A 135 -16.89 8.48 -2.00
N VAL A 136 -15.79 8.02 -2.59
CA VAL A 136 -15.81 7.26 -3.84
C VAL A 136 -16.18 5.81 -3.54
N MET A 137 -17.22 5.30 -4.20
CA MET A 137 -17.73 3.94 -4.06
C MET A 137 -17.36 3.05 -5.25
N ASP A 138 -17.32 3.62 -6.46
CA ASP A 138 -16.90 2.94 -7.70
C ASP A 138 -16.25 3.95 -8.64
N ASN A 139 -15.12 3.61 -9.22
CA ASN A 139 -14.43 4.43 -10.22
C ASN A 139 -13.89 3.63 -11.41
N SER A 140 -14.47 2.44 -11.62
CA SER A 140 -14.10 1.53 -12.70
C SER A 140 -14.23 2.19 -14.08
N ASP A 141 -15.17 3.12 -14.25
CA ASP A 141 -15.30 3.94 -15.44
C ASP A 141 -14.32 5.15 -15.42
N PRO A 142 -13.62 5.43 -16.53
CA PRO A 142 -12.60 6.47 -16.59
C PRO A 142 -13.14 7.91 -16.48
N ASN A 143 -14.43 8.12 -16.75
CA ASN A 143 -15.06 9.43 -16.89
C ASN A 143 -16.11 9.68 -15.80
N TRP A 144 -16.85 8.66 -15.39
CA TRP A 144 -17.99 8.77 -14.47
C TRP A 144 -17.82 7.87 -13.25
N TRP A 145 -17.73 8.47 -12.07
CA TRP A 145 -17.54 7.74 -10.82
C TRP A 145 -18.83 7.72 -10.01
N LYS A 146 -19.02 6.67 -9.22
CA LYS A 146 -20.10 6.59 -8.23
C LYS A 146 -19.56 6.99 -6.87
N GLY A 147 -20.26 7.87 -6.18
CA GLY A 147 -19.89 8.27 -4.84
C GLY A 147 -21.07 8.65 -3.97
N ALA A 148 -20.75 9.03 -2.73
CA ALA A 148 -21.71 9.51 -1.76
C ALA A 148 -21.27 10.86 -1.18
N CYS A 149 -22.20 11.80 -1.11
CA CYS A 149 -22.03 13.12 -0.54
C CYS A 149 -23.37 13.58 0.07
N HIS A 150 -23.35 14.26 1.22
CA HIS A 150 -24.56 14.78 1.89
C HIS A 150 -25.70 13.77 2.08
N GLY A 151 -25.38 12.50 2.32
CA GLY A 151 -26.37 11.43 2.49
C GLY A 151 -27.02 10.94 1.19
N GLN A 152 -26.65 11.51 0.04
CA GLN A 152 -27.05 11.08 -1.28
C GLN A 152 -25.96 10.23 -1.93
N THR A 153 -26.35 9.41 -2.92
CA THR A 153 -25.43 8.57 -3.70
C THR A 153 -25.80 8.69 -5.17
N GLY A 154 -24.79 8.79 -6.03
CA GLY A 154 -25.02 8.92 -7.47
C GLY A 154 -23.72 9.00 -8.26
N MET A 155 -23.88 9.21 -9.56
CA MET A 155 -22.80 9.33 -10.53
C MET A 155 -22.32 10.78 -10.62
N PHE A 156 -21.02 10.97 -10.78
CA PHE A 156 -20.42 12.28 -11.00
C PHE A 156 -19.20 12.22 -11.94
N PRO A 157 -18.90 13.30 -12.65
CA PRO A 157 -17.78 13.33 -13.58
C PRO A 157 -16.43 13.41 -12.85
N ARG A 158 -15.50 12.53 -13.20
CA ARG A 158 -14.15 12.43 -12.61
C ARG A 158 -13.37 13.74 -12.70
N ASN A 159 -13.51 14.48 -13.79
CA ASN A 159 -12.77 15.73 -14.02
C ASN A 159 -13.25 16.91 -13.16
N TYR A 160 -14.31 16.73 -12.35
CA TYR A 160 -14.80 17.73 -11.41
C TYR A 160 -14.17 17.60 -10.02
N VAL A 161 -13.29 16.61 -9.82
CA VAL A 161 -12.75 16.30 -8.50
C VAL A 161 -11.24 16.11 -8.53
N THR A 162 -10.60 16.24 -7.37
CA THR A 162 -9.19 15.92 -7.16
C THR A 162 -9.01 14.90 -6.04
N PRO A 163 -8.05 13.97 -6.12
CA PRO A 163 -7.72 13.06 -5.03
C PRO A 163 -7.36 13.81 -3.74
N VAL A 164 -7.89 13.36 -2.60
CA VAL A 164 -7.49 13.87 -1.30
C VAL A 164 -6.32 13.04 -0.78
N ASN A 165 -5.11 13.60 -0.83
CA ASN A 165 -3.95 12.99 -0.16
C ASN A 165 -4.13 13.17 1.35
N ARG A 166 -4.63 12.14 2.04
CA ARG A 166 -4.57 12.08 3.50
C ARG A 166 -3.10 11.91 3.90
N ASN A 167 -2.43 13.04 4.17
CA ASN A 167 -1.24 13.04 5.00
C ASN A 167 -1.71 12.78 6.44
N VAL A 168 -1.81 11.51 6.83
CA VAL A 168 -1.88 11.09 8.23
C VAL A 168 -0.51 10.59 8.64
#